data_AF-A0A4R0ZHZ1-F1
#
_entry.id   AF-A0A4R0ZHZ1-F1
#
_cell.length_a   1.000
_cell.length_b   1.000
_cell.length_c   1.000
_cell.angle_alpha   90.00
_cell.angle_beta   90.00
_cell.angle_gamma   90.00
#
_symmetry.space_group_name_H-M   'P 1'
#
loop_
_entity.id
_entity.type
_entity.pdbx_description
1 polymer ?
#
loop_
_entity_poly.entity_id
_entity_poly.type
_entity_poly.pdbx_seq_one_letter_code
_entity_poly.pdbx_strand_id
1 'polypeptide(L)'
;MKKFGLGICLSLFVLAAGCARDQEVVRYDVVEAHWTAEHITHDLEVQAIKAKDMLTYCEQGELLNDIEEDHLSLLGVTFASRMPFTEPDTETYAFNETSFVEGDAVYALCKSDHVEGYRAVKLDARPEFLKDETAREISLLPSVVSGTEEIRERLSREEAIHPYGQDLTIRPFLDSLYTILPGFNGSIEFGIGDDGVFTPYLNFAPYVVREDTHVALGYGTKTKTPYMLMSDDGIHYGQYSLNDGELLDGVDNLNVRTLLEGGTLEPLEPFPLYELTYESNGQKMTKTISIRFKPNPFITEPTDTDAVSIGYVHKYPYHPSVPFYYPDAVSIEGQGYERLTEALETGTPSTKNGEAGEYMYLTLLKGNRGQQFELSYHKRSQKVDVFVKDMNTDEQFKLSSEGAKIFHELFPSAVE
;
A
#
# COMPACT_ATOMS: atom_id res chain seq x y z
N MET A 1 -89.90 -25.85 -8.88
CA MET A 1 -89.37 -27.20 -9.14
C MET A 1 -88.49 -27.17 -10.39
N LYS A 2 -87.24 -27.62 -10.25
CA LYS A 2 -86.11 -27.80 -11.20
C LYS A 2 -86.28 -27.45 -12.69
N LYS A 3 -85.29 -26.73 -13.26
CA LYS A 3 -84.34 -27.22 -14.29
C LYS A 3 -83.20 -26.22 -14.63
N PHE A 4 -81.96 -26.75 -14.54
CA PHE A 4 -80.67 -26.52 -15.22
C PHE A 4 -80.41 -25.36 -16.22
N GLY A 5 -79.15 -24.86 -16.17
CA GLY A 5 -78.39 -24.25 -17.29
C GLY A 5 -77.30 -23.29 -16.77
N LEU A 6 -76.05 -23.73 -16.55
CA LEU A 6 -74.90 -23.71 -17.48
C LEU A 6 -74.44 -22.28 -17.87
N GLY A 7 -73.20 -21.87 -17.52
CA GLY A 7 -72.64 -20.64 -18.08
C GLY A 7 -71.36 -20.04 -17.46
N ILE A 8 -70.22 -20.70 -17.71
CA ILE A 8 -68.90 -20.08 -17.99
C ILE A 8 -68.16 -19.39 -16.84
N CYS A 9 -67.21 -20.14 -16.27
CA CYS A 9 -65.93 -19.62 -15.81
C CYS A 9 -65.19 -18.94 -16.97
N LEU A 10 -64.83 -17.66 -16.83
CA LEU A 10 -63.71 -17.08 -17.57
C LEU A 10 -62.66 -16.63 -16.55
N SER A 11 -61.72 -17.53 -16.30
CA SER A 11 -60.45 -17.28 -15.63
C SER A 11 -59.66 -16.21 -16.39
N LEU A 12 -59.44 -15.05 -15.76
CA LEU A 12 -58.31 -14.20 -16.12
C LEU A 12 -57.03 -14.89 -15.62
N PHE A 13 -56.42 -15.69 -16.51
CA PHE A 13 -54.99 -15.92 -16.46
C PHE A 13 -54.33 -14.57 -16.77
N VAL A 14 -53.95 -13.85 -15.72
CA VAL A 14 -52.93 -12.81 -15.84
C VAL A 14 -51.64 -13.54 -16.18
N LEU A 15 -51.25 -13.46 -17.45
CA LEU A 15 -49.89 -13.75 -17.90
C LEU A 15 -48.96 -12.83 -17.10
N ALA A 16 -48.36 -13.38 -16.04
CA ALA A 16 -47.13 -12.85 -15.48
C ALA A 16 -46.03 -13.10 -16.52
N ALA A 17 -45.99 -12.24 -17.54
CA ALA A 17 -44.75 -12.01 -18.28
C ALA A 17 -43.80 -11.40 -17.25
N GLY A 18 -42.88 -12.23 -16.76
CA GLY A 18 -41.85 -11.83 -15.82
C GLY A 18 -41.07 -10.67 -16.44
N CYS A 19 -41.14 -9.51 -15.80
CA CYS A 19 -40.08 -8.52 -15.89
C CYS A 19 -38.84 -9.18 -15.31
N ALA A 20 -38.04 -9.83 -16.16
CA ALA A 20 -36.66 -10.10 -15.83
C ALA A 20 -36.04 -8.73 -15.54
N ARG A 21 -35.64 -8.50 -14.29
CA ARG A 21 -34.72 -7.41 -13.98
C ARG A 21 -33.50 -7.65 -14.87
N ASP A 22 -33.04 -6.63 -15.57
CA ASP A 22 -31.73 -6.65 -16.21
C ASP A 22 -30.71 -6.95 -15.09
N GLN A 23 -30.24 -8.18 -15.07
CA GLN A 23 -29.36 -8.70 -14.04
C GLN A 23 -27.94 -8.52 -14.57
N GLU A 24 -27.23 -7.55 -14.00
CA GLU A 24 -25.87 -7.24 -14.40
C GLU A 24 -24.96 -8.43 -14.09
N VAL A 25 -24.23 -8.93 -15.09
CA VAL A 25 -23.37 -10.12 -14.97
C VAL A 25 -22.08 -9.80 -14.24
N VAL A 26 -21.47 -8.65 -14.53
CA VAL A 26 -20.21 -8.22 -13.94
C VAL A 26 -20.49 -7.23 -12.80
N ARG A 27 -20.07 -7.58 -11.58
CA ARG A 27 -20.23 -6.74 -10.39
C ARG A 27 -18.99 -6.87 -9.51
N TYR A 28 -18.38 -5.74 -9.16
CA TYR A 28 -17.19 -5.71 -8.32
C TYR A 28 -17.55 -5.37 -6.87
N ASP A 29 -17.23 -6.28 -5.95
CA ASP A 29 -17.27 -6.06 -4.49
C ASP A 29 -15.94 -6.54 -3.88
N VAL A 30 -15.72 -6.28 -2.60
CA VAL A 30 -14.64 -6.91 -1.85
C VAL A 30 -14.98 -8.40 -1.67
N VAL A 31 -14.14 -9.26 -2.24
CA VAL A 31 -14.25 -10.71 -2.08
C VAL A 31 -13.29 -11.12 -0.96
N GLU A 32 -13.82 -11.48 0.21
CA GLU A 32 -13.01 -11.86 1.38
C GLU A 32 -11.98 -12.95 1.07
N ALA A 33 -12.37 -13.96 0.28
CA ALA A 33 -11.48 -15.03 -0.15
C ALA A 33 -10.31 -14.55 -1.04
N HIS A 34 -10.31 -13.29 -1.49
CA HIS A 34 -9.21 -12.72 -2.26
C HIS A 34 -8.07 -12.19 -1.39
N TRP A 35 -8.27 -12.06 -0.09
CA TRP A 35 -7.37 -11.29 0.77
C TRP A 35 -6.97 -12.07 2.01
N THR A 36 -5.74 -11.85 2.45
CA THR A 36 -5.33 -12.11 3.83
C THR A 36 -5.30 -10.76 4.54
N ALA A 37 -6.12 -10.59 5.57
CA ALA A 37 -6.19 -9.34 6.33
C ALA A 37 -5.86 -9.56 7.80
N GLU A 38 -4.95 -8.75 8.31
CA GLU A 38 -4.36 -8.89 9.64
C GLU A 38 -4.31 -7.54 10.34
N HIS A 39 -4.56 -7.55 11.64
CA HIS A 39 -4.35 -6.44 12.55
C HIS A 39 -3.11 -6.72 13.40
N ILE A 40 -2.23 -5.74 13.52
CA ILE A 40 -1.07 -5.79 14.41
C ILE A 40 -1.31 -4.82 15.56
N THR A 41 -1.36 -5.36 16.77
CA THR A 41 -1.50 -4.60 18.01
C THR A 41 -0.18 -3.97 18.44
N HIS A 42 -0.21 -3.08 19.42
CA HIS A 42 1.01 -2.47 19.98
C HIS A 42 2.01 -3.47 20.57
N ASP A 43 1.52 -4.59 21.10
CA ASP A 43 2.35 -5.68 21.64
C ASP A 43 2.86 -6.63 20.54
N LEU A 44 2.67 -6.26 19.27
CA LEU A 44 3.06 -7.03 18.08
C LEU A 44 2.31 -8.37 17.97
N GLU A 45 1.13 -8.47 18.59
CA GLU A 45 0.24 -9.60 18.38
C GLU A 45 -0.48 -9.44 17.04
N VAL A 46 -0.57 -10.54 16.28
CA VAL A 46 -1.23 -10.57 14.97
C VAL A 46 -2.60 -11.22 15.10
N GLN A 47 -3.64 -10.51 14.67
CA GLN A 47 -5.03 -10.98 14.71
C GLN A 47 -5.63 -10.95 13.30
N ALA A 48 -6.27 -12.04 12.89
CA ALA A 48 -7.00 -12.07 11.62
C ALA A 48 -8.25 -11.19 11.70
N ILE A 49 -8.47 -10.36 10.67
CA ILE A 49 -9.65 -9.50 10.54
C ILE A 49 -10.32 -9.74 9.18
N LYS A 50 -11.51 -9.15 8.98
CA LYS A 50 -12.19 -9.16 7.68
C LYS A 50 -11.56 -8.14 6.74
N ALA A 51 -11.26 -8.55 5.52
CA ALA A 51 -10.69 -7.67 4.52
C ALA A 51 -11.68 -6.57 4.11
N LYS A 52 -12.98 -6.87 4.06
CA LYS A 52 -14.02 -5.88 3.72
C LYS A 52 -14.06 -4.72 4.69
N ASP A 53 -13.89 -5.00 5.99
CA ASP A 53 -13.90 -3.95 7.00
C ASP A 53 -12.73 -2.99 6.74
N MET A 54 -11.52 -3.51 6.52
CA MET A 54 -10.33 -2.71 6.24
C MET A 54 -10.38 -1.97 4.89
N LEU A 55 -10.65 -2.68 3.79
CA LEU A 55 -10.50 -2.16 2.42
C LEU A 55 -11.54 -1.09 2.06
N THR A 56 -12.52 -0.83 2.92
CA THR A 56 -13.61 0.11 2.65
C THR A 56 -13.64 1.33 3.56
N TYR A 57 -12.82 1.42 4.61
CA TYR A 57 -12.86 2.56 5.54
C TYR A 57 -12.70 3.91 4.84
N CYS A 58 -11.64 4.06 4.05
CA CYS A 58 -11.40 5.31 3.31
C CYS A 58 -12.24 5.46 2.02
N GLU A 59 -13.14 4.51 1.73
CA GLU A 59 -14.17 4.69 0.69
C GLU A 59 -15.46 5.29 1.27
N GLN A 60 -15.66 5.22 2.59
CA GLN A 60 -16.95 5.47 3.25
C GLN A 60 -17.10 6.87 3.87
N GLY A 61 -16.20 7.81 3.57
CA GLY A 61 -16.20 9.13 4.21
C GLY A 61 -15.69 10.26 3.32
N GLU A 62 -15.83 11.48 3.82
CA GLU A 62 -15.17 12.65 3.22
C GLU A 62 -13.67 12.58 3.48
N LEU A 63 -12.88 12.68 2.43
CA LEU A 63 -11.42 12.68 2.52
C LEU A 63 -10.96 13.96 3.23
N LEU A 64 -10.13 13.79 4.24
CA LEU A 64 -9.58 14.87 5.03
C LEU A 64 -8.31 15.43 4.36
N ASN A 65 -8.13 16.74 4.43
CA ASN A 65 -6.87 17.40 4.03
C ASN A 65 -5.82 17.30 5.15
N ASP A 66 -6.26 17.32 6.40
CA ASP A 66 -5.43 17.25 7.61
C ASP A 66 -6.26 16.74 8.82
N ILE A 67 -5.60 16.40 9.92
CA ILE A 67 -6.22 16.09 11.22
C ILE A 67 -5.86 17.23 12.19
N GLU A 68 -6.80 18.15 12.39
CA GLU A 68 -6.63 19.32 13.27
C GLU A 68 -6.82 18.95 14.75
N GLU A 69 -5.88 18.19 15.32
CA GLU A 69 -5.89 17.81 16.74
C GLU A 69 -4.53 18.07 17.39
N ASP A 70 -4.56 18.46 18.67
CA ASP A 70 -3.34 18.77 19.44
C ASP A 70 -2.62 17.50 19.96
N HIS A 71 -3.32 16.36 19.97
CA HIS A 71 -2.82 15.09 20.45
C HIS A 71 -3.41 13.97 19.58
N LEU A 72 -2.58 12.99 19.23
CA LEU A 72 -3.01 11.78 18.57
C LEU A 72 -2.41 10.59 19.29
N SER A 73 -3.14 9.48 19.27
CA SER A 73 -2.66 8.19 19.72
C SER A 73 -2.91 7.17 18.62
N LEU A 74 -1.91 6.36 18.31
CA LEU A 74 -2.06 5.21 17.42
C LEU A 74 -2.84 4.12 18.16
N LEU A 75 -3.85 3.53 17.52
CA LEU A 75 -4.59 2.36 18.01
C LEU A 75 -4.02 1.04 17.45
N GLY A 76 -3.32 1.12 16.33
CA GLY A 76 -2.66 0.01 15.67
C GLY A 76 -2.79 0.12 14.15
N VAL A 77 -2.27 -0.89 13.47
CA VAL A 77 -2.22 -0.91 12.00
C VAL A 77 -2.80 -2.22 11.51
N THR A 78 -3.47 -2.17 10.37
CA THR A 78 -3.99 -3.34 9.68
C THR A 78 -3.40 -3.43 8.28
N PHE A 79 -3.20 -4.65 7.82
CA PHE A 79 -2.66 -4.97 6.50
C PHE A 79 -3.63 -5.88 5.76
N ALA A 80 -3.82 -5.64 4.48
CA ALA A 80 -4.52 -6.55 3.58
C ALA A 80 -3.61 -6.86 2.40
N SER A 81 -3.29 -8.13 2.25
CA SER A 81 -2.40 -8.62 1.21
C SER A 81 -3.08 -9.64 0.31
N ARG A 82 -2.67 -9.62 -0.95
CA ARG A 82 -3.10 -10.58 -1.96
C ARG A 82 -1.91 -10.94 -2.83
N MET A 83 -1.55 -12.23 -2.86
CA MET A 83 -0.44 -12.72 -3.69
C MET A 83 -0.72 -12.46 -5.19
N PRO A 84 0.33 -12.15 -5.98
CA PRO A 84 0.20 -11.92 -7.40
C PRO A 84 -0.29 -13.18 -8.13
N PHE A 85 -0.95 -12.95 -9.27
CA PHE A 85 -1.49 -13.98 -10.14
C PHE A 85 -0.75 -14.05 -11.49
N THR A 86 0.40 -13.39 -11.61
CA THR A 86 1.15 -13.22 -12.86
C THR A 86 2.53 -13.85 -12.79
N GLU A 87 3.26 -13.80 -13.90
CA GLU A 87 4.61 -14.37 -14.01
C GLU A 87 5.55 -13.86 -12.91
N PRO A 88 6.57 -14.66 -12.51
CA PRO A 88 7.48 -14.33 -11.40
C PRO A 88 8.14 -12.94 -11.48
N ASP A 89 8.19 -12.38 -12.69
CA ASP A 89 8.93 -11.16 -13.03
C ASP A 89 8.04 -9.90 -13.02
N THR A 90 6.73 -10.07 -12.75
CA THR A 90 5.75 -8.98 -12.65
C THR A 90 5.15 -9.00 -11.25
N GLU A 91 5.80 -8.31 -10.32
CA GLU A 91 5.35 -8.20 -8.93
C GLU A 91 4.08 -7.33 -8.83
N THR A 92 2.92 -7.89 -9.16
CA THR A 92 1.60 -7.30 -8.84
C THR A 92 1.12 -7.82 -7.48
N TYR A 93 2.00 -7.77 -6.47
CA TYR A 93 1.61 -8.03 -5.09
C TYR A 93 0.78 -6.86 -4.60
N ALA A 94 -0.52 -7.08 -4.37
CA ALA A 94 -1.39 -6.03 -3.87
C ALA A 94 -1.28 -5.94 -2.35
N PHE A 95 -0.95 -4.75 -1.86
CA PHE A 95 -0.77 -4.48 -0.45
C PHE A 95 -1.48 -3.19 -0.06
N ASN A 96 -2.39 -3.31 0.88
CA ASN A 96 -3.04 -2.18 1.50
C ASN A 96 -2.67 -2.13 2.98
N GLU A 97 -2.54 -0.91 3.49
CA GLU A 97 -2.26 -0.60 4.88
C GLU A 97 -3.34 0.36 5.39
N THR A 98 -3.77 0.19 6.63
CA THR A 98 -4.63 1.15 7.30
C THR A 98 -4.18 1.35 8.73
N SER A 99 -3.78 2.57 9.05
CA SER A 99 -3.42 2.98 10.41
C SER A 99 -4.62 3.64 11.06
N PHE A 100 -4.94 3.25 12.29
CA PHE A 100 -6.04 3.83 13.05
C PHE A 100 -5.46 4.74 14.13
N VAL A 101 -5.87 6.00 14.13
CA VAL A 101 -5.46 6.98 15.15
C VAL A 101 -6.66 7.57 15.85
N GLU A 102 -6.48 7.91 17.12
CA GLU A 102 -7.50 8.42 18.03
C GLU A 102 -7.01 9.72 18.69
N GLY A 103 -7.85 10.75 18.64
CA GLY A 103 -7.80 11.89 19.56
C GLY A 103 -9.23 12.29 19.92
N ASP A 104 -9.75 13.42 19.42
CA ASP A 104 -11.15 13.80 19.65
C ASP A 104 -12.14 12.92 18.85
N ALA A 105 -11.65 12.30 17.77
CA ALA A 105 -12.33 11.24 17.04
C ALA A 105 -11.37 10.12 16.63
N VAL A 106 -11.92 9.06 16.03
CA VAL A 106 -11.12 7.99 15.42
C VAL A 106 -10.99 8.25 13.93
N TYR A 107 -9.78 8.13 13.41
CA TYR A 107 -9.44 8.33 12.01
C TYR A 107 -8.83 7.05 11.43
N ALA A 108 -9.16 6.77 10.18
CA ALA A 108 -8.50 5.73 9.39
C ALA A 108 -7.62 6.40 8.34
N LEU A 109 -6.35 6.00 8.30
CA LEU A 109 -5.36 6.44 7.33
C LEU A 109 -5.04 5.26 6.41
N CYS A 110 -5.58 5.26 5.19
CA CYS A 110 -5.43 4.16 4.24
C CYS A 110 -4.37 4.46 3.19
N LYS A 111 -3.54 3.47 2.89
CA LYS A 111 -2.53 3.50 1.83
C LYS A 111 -2.62 2.22 0.99
N SER A 112 -2.48 2.38 -0.32
CA SER A 112 -2.30 1.27 -1.28
C SER A 112 -0.89 1.36 -1.85
N ASP A 113 -0.30 0.21 -2.15
CA ASP A 113 0.92 0.02 -2.91
C ASP A 113 1.00 0.80 -4.23
N HIS A 114 -0.14 1.09 -4.87
CA HIS A 114 -0.19 1.82 -6.14
C HIS A 114 -0.22 3.34 -6.00
N VAL A 115 -0.30 3.87 -4.77
CA VAL A 115 -0.49 5.29 -4.51
C VAL A 115 0.50 5.80 -3.47
N GLU A 116 1.21 6.88 -3.80
CA GLU A 116 2.08 7.56 -2.84
C GLU A 116 1.24 8.43 -1.89
N GLY A 117 1.25 8.09 -0.60
CA GLY A 117 0.61 8.86 0.46
C GLY A 117 -0.55 8.14 1.13
N TYR A 118 -1.21 8.84 2.05
CA TYR A 118 -2.36 8.32 2.79
C TYR A 118 -3.63 9.09 2.42
N ARG A 119 -4.73 8.36 2.29
CA ARG A 119 -6.08 8.92 2.42
C ARG A 119 -6.46 8.91 3.89
N ALA A 120 -7.07 9.97 4.38
CA ALA A 120 -7.55 10.03 5.74
C ALA A 120 -9.07 10.26 5.76
N VAL A 121 -9.78 9.54 6.62
CA VAL A 121 -11.20 9.76 6.89
C VAL A 121 -11.46 9.74 8.38
N LYS A 122 -12.47 10.50 8.81
CA LYS A 122 -13.03 10.39 10.16
C LYS A 122 -14.04 9.25 10.20
N LEU A 123 -13.95 8.39 11.21
CA LEU A 123 -14.90 7.31 11.44
C LEU A 123 -16.03 7.75 12.37
N ASP A 124 -17.23 7.24 12.11
CA ASP A 124 -18.41 7.48 12.96
C ASP A 124 -18.26 6.88 14.36
N ALA A 125 -17.54 5.77 14.46
CA ALA A 125 -17.26 5.07 15.69
C ALA A 125 -15.96 4.27 15.57
N ARG A 126 -15.38 3.95 16.72
CA ARG A 126 -14.25 3.03 16.81
C ARG A 126 -14.66 1.63 16.29
N PRO A 127 -13.89 1.02 15.37
CA PRO A 127 -14.14 -0.33 14.91
C PRO A 127 -14.21 -1.36 16.05
N GLU A 128 -15.10 -2.35 15.92
CA GLU A 128 -15.34 -3.36 16.97
C GLU A 128 -14.08 -4.15 17.35
N PHE A 129 -13.23 -4.48 16.36
CA PHE A 129 -11.96 -5.19 16.61
C PHE A 129 -10.92 -4.34 17.34
N LEU A 130 -11.10 -3.01 17.38
CA LEU A 130 -10.23 -2.09 18.10
C LEU A 130 -10.80 -1.70 19.48
N LYS A 131 -12.01 -2.12 19.86
CA LYS A 131 -12.72 -1.56 21.02
C LYS A 131 -11.94 -1.65 22.35
N ASP A 132 -11.15 -2.70 22.51
CA ASP A 132 -10.38 -3.00 23.73
C ASP A 132 -8.89 -2.64 23.58
N GLU A 133 -8.47 -2.14 22.42
CA GLU A 133 -7.07 -1.78 22.16
C GLU A 133 -6.62 -0.58 22.99
N THR A 134 -5.36 -0.59 23.43
CA THR A 134 -4.80 0.53 24.18
C THR A 134 -4.02 1.43 23.24
N ALA A 135 -4.42 2.70 23.16
CA ALA A 135 -3.77 3.67 22.29
C ALA A 135 -2.36 4.03 22.79
N ARG A 136 -1.40 4.19 21.86
CA ARG A 136 -0.07 4.73 22.14
C ARG A 136 0.01 6.17 21.63
N GLU A 137 0.32 7.10 22.51
CA GLU A 137 0.52 8.50 22.16
C GLU A 137 1.62 8.66 21.10
N ILE A 138 1.34 9.49 20.09
CA ILE A 138 2.27 9.83 19.02
C ILE A 138 2.47 11.34 18.95
N SER A 139 3.72 11.75 18.92
CA SER A 139 4.08 13.15 18.68
C SER A 139 3.66 13.57 17.28
N LEU A 140 2.93 14.68 17.16
CA LEU A 140 2.54 15.26 15.88
C LEU A 140 3.77 15.73 15.09
N LEU A 141 4.61 16.51 15.77
CA LEU A 141 5.84 17.04 15.20
C LEU A 141 7.04 16.15 15.58
N PRO A 142 7.99 15.96 14.65
CA PRO A 142 9.26 15.33 14.98
C PRO A 142 10.09 16.23 15.88
N SER A 143 11.03 15.62 16.60
CA SER A 143 11.97 16.35 17.44
C SER A 143 13.37 15.76 17.34
N VAL A 144 14.36 16.59 17.66
CA VAL A 144 15.76 16.22 17.72
C VAL A 144 16.22 16.32 19.15
N VAL A 145 16.95 15.31 19.62
CA VAL A 145 17.62 15.33 20.92
C VAL A 145 19.07 14.92 20.75
N SER A 146 19.92 15.40 21.63
CA SER A 146 21.31 14.94 21.71
C SER A 146 21.36 13.42 21.93
N GLY A 147 22.28 12.74 21.24
CA GLY A 147 22.48 11.31 21.39
C GLY A 147 22.89 10.94 22.82
N THR A 148 22.39 9.80 23.30
CA THR A 148 22.75 9.28 24.62
C THR A 148 24.19 8.77 24.63
N GLU A 149 24.81 8.72 25.82
CA GLU A 149 26.16 8.17 25.97
C GLU A 149 26.23 6.71 25.50
N GLU A 150 25.17 5.93 25.74
CA GLU A 150 25.10 4.53 25.29
C GLU A 150 25.17 4.41 23.76
N ILE A 151 24.41 5.21 23.01
CA ILE A 151 24.46 5.18 21.55
C ILE A 151 25.81 5.73 21.04
N ARG A 152 26.38 6.72 21.72
CA ARG A 152 27.72 7.24 21.41
C ARG A 152 28.81 6.19 21.58
N GLU A 153 28.76 5.43 22.67
CA GLU A 153 29.67 4.31 22.92
C GLU A 153 29.53 3.24 21.84
N ARG A 154 28.30 2.92 21.39
CA ARG A 154 28.07 1.99 20.28
C ARG A 154 28.67 2.50 18.97
N LEU A 155 28.43 3.76 18.60
CA LEU A 155 29.01 4.39 17.41
C LEU A 155 30.55 4.40 17.43
N SER A 156 31.17 4.42 18.61
CA SER A 156 32.63 4.41 18.74
C SER A 156 33.30 3.06 18.43
N ARG A 157 32.52 1.98 18.30
CA ARG A 157 33.03 0.63 18.01
C ARG A 157 33.45 0.49 16.55
N GLU A 158 34.46 -0.34 16.29
CA GLU A 158 34.99 -0.53 14.94
C GLU A 158 33.95 -1.13 13.97
N GLU A 159 33.06 -1.97 14.49
CA GLU A 159 32.00 -2.63 13.73
C GLU A 159 30.77 -1.76 13.47
N ALA A 160 30.66 -0.58 14.10
CA ALA A 160 29.43 0.23 14.01
C ALA A 160 29.18 0.80 12.60
N ILE A 161 30.25 1.02 11.83
CA ILE A 161 30.17 1.56 10.48
C ILE A 161 30.70 0.50 9.52
N HIS A 162 29.83 0.00 8.65
CA HIS A 162 30.22 -0.93 7.59
C HIS A 162 30.39 -0.18 6.27
N PRO A 163 31.63 0.19 5.90
CA PRO A 163 31.86 0.97 4.70
C PRO A 163 31.53 0.17 3.44
N TYR A 164 30.71 0.76 2.58
CA TYR A 164 30.48 0.24 1.23
C TYR A 164 31.72 0.50 0.37
N GLY A 165 32.61 -0.49 0.28
CA GLY A 165 33.82 -0.48 -0.54
C GLY A 165 35.08 -0.82 0.25
N GLN A 166 35.96 -1.62 -0.35
CA GLN A 166 37.10 -2.26 0.33
C GLN A 166 38.18 -1.30 0.87
N ASP A 167 38.09 0.00 0.60
CA ASP A 167 39.12 0.99 0.96
C ASP A 167 38.64 2.17 1.80
N LEU A 168 37.38 2.19 2.21
CA LEU A 168 36.81 3.28 3.00
C LEU A 168 37.02 3.00 4.49
N THR A 169 37.68 3.92 5.20
CA THR A 169 37.73 3.93 6.67
C THR A 169 37.14 5.24 7.13
N ILE A 170 35.95 5.17 7.72
CA ILE A 170 35.23 6.33 8.24
C ILE A 170 35.50 6.47 9.73
N ARG A 171 35.92 7.66 10.14
CA ARG A 171 36.02 8.04 11.55
C ARG A 171 34.80 8.89 11.92
N PRO A 172 33.96 8.46 12.88
CA PRO A 172 32.82 9.26 13.33
C PRO A 172 33.27 10.46 14.17
N PHE A 173 32.51 11.55 14.10
CA PHE A 173 32.56 12.65 15.06
C PHE A 173 31.53 12.37 16.16
N LEU A 174 31.96 11.75 17.25
CA LEU A 174 31.06 11.24 18.31
C LEU A 174 30.19 12.32 18.96
N ASP A 175 30.69 13.56 19.02
CA ASP A 175 29.95 14.70 19.57
C ASP A 175 28.86 15.23 18.63
N SER A 176 28.82 14.77 17.38
CA SER A 176 27.79 15.13 16.40
C SER A 176 26.57 14.22 16.44
N LEU A 177 26.50 13.26 17.37
CA LEU A 177 25.38 12.34 17.44
C LEU A 177 24.09 13.02 17.94
N TYR A 178 23.05 12.99 17.11
CA TYR A 178 21.67 13.28 17.50
C TYR A 178 20.77 12.06 17.30
N THR A 179 19.63 12.07 17.98
CA THR A 179 18.51 11.16 17.76
C THR A 179 17.32 11.98 17.28
N ILE A 180 16.78 11.60 16.13
CA ILE A 180 15.57 12.17 15.55
C ILE A 180 14.41 11.28 15.98
N LEU A 181 13.54 11.82 16.80
CA LEU A 181 12.27 11.20 17.17
C LEU A 181 11.25 11.57 16.08
N PRO A 182 10.65 10.58 15.38
CA PRO A 182 9.74 10.86 14.29
C PRO A 182 8.49 11.62 14.76
N GLY A 183 7.80 12.27 13.82
CA GLY A 183 6.48 12.85 14.02
C GLY A 183 5.36 11.88 13.62
N PHE A 184 4.16 12.41 13.40
CA PHE A 184 3.01 11.60 13.02
C PHE A 184 3.11 11.09 11.58
N ASN A 185 3.29 12.00 10.63
CA ASN A 185 3.38 11.68 9.20
C ASN A 185 4.18 12.76 8.47
N GLY A 186 5.24 12.35 7.76
CA GLY A 186 6.03 13.26 6.95
C GLY A 186 7.43 12.76 6.67
N SER A 187 8.31 13.70 6.37
CA SER A 187 9.71 13.42 6.08
C SER A 187 10.65 14.43 6.73
N ILE A 188 11.86 13.96 7.08
CA ILE A 188 12.99 14.85 7.38
C ILE A 188 13.82 15.00 6.10
N GLU A 189 14.02 16.25 5.71
CA GLU A 189 14.92 16.60 4.61
C GLU A 189 16.18 17.26 5.17
N PHE A 190 17.34 16.97 4.58
CA PHE A 190 18.63 17.57 4.95
C PHE A 190 19.08 18.57 3.89
N GLY A 191 19.57 19.71 4.33
CA GLY A 191 20.13 20.77 3.49
C GLY A 191 21.55 21.15 3.91
N ILE A 192 22.35 21.56 2.93
CA ILE A 192 23.76 21.94 3.12
C ILE A 192 23.98 23.33 2.54
N GLY A 193 24.58 24.21 3.36
CA GLY A 193 24.84 25.60 3.00
C GLY A 193 23.58 26.48 3.03
N ASP A 194 23.72 27.69 2.50
CA ASP A 194 22.69 28.73 2.57
C ASP A 194 21.70 28.66 1.38
N ASP A 195 22.00 27.82 0.37
CA ASP A 195 21.25 27.73 -0.88
C ASP A 195 19.90 27.02 -0.74
N GLY A 196 19.60 26.46 0.44
CA GLY A 196 18.27 25.95 0.78
C GLY A 196 17.80 24.75 -0.03
N VAL A 197 18.71 23.99 -0.65
CA VAL A 197 18.38 22.72 -1.31
C VAL A 197 18.31 21.63 -0.26
N PHE A 198 17.12 21.07 -0.07
CA PHE A 198 16.84 20.00 0.87
C PHE A 198 16.54 18.71 0.11
N THR A 199 17.18 17.61 0.51
CA THR A 199 16.93 16.27 -0.04
C THR A 199 16.23 15.42 1.03
N PRO A 200 15.17 14.66 0.70
CA PRO A 200 14.53 13.76 1.66
C PRO A 200 15.48 12.63 2.04
N TYR A 201 15.58 12.35 3.34
CA TYR A 201 16.40 11.25 3.87
C TYR A 201 15.61 10.28 4.75
N LEU A 202 14.56 10.76 5.43
CA LEU A 202 13.77 9.96 6.36
C LEU A 202 12.31 10.19 6.09
N ASN A 203 11.56 9.12 5.82
CA ASN A 203 10.11 9.15 5.74
C ASN A 203 9.57 8.39 6.95
N PHE A 204 8.58 8.96 7.62
CA PHE A 204 7.88 8.28 8.71
C PHE A 204 6.38 8.44 8.54
N ALA A 205 5.68 7.40 8.93
CA ALA A 205 4.24 7.30 8.89
C ALA A 205 3.76 6.67 10.20
N PRO A 206 2.45 6.66 10.49
CA PRO A 206 1.93 6.02 11.69
C PRO A 206 2.06 4.49 11.60
N TYR A 207 3.19 3.98 12.09
CA TYR A 207 3.50 2.56 12.22
C TYR A 207 3.40 2.08 13.67
N VAL A 208 3.08 0.79 13.85
CA VAL A 208 3.03 0.14 15.17
C VAL A 208 4.37 0.26 15.90
N VAL A 209 5.47 0.03 15.17
CA VAL A 209 6.84 0.23 15.63
C VAL A 209 7.33 1.58 15.09
N ARG A 210 7.74 2.46 16.00
CA ARG A 210 8.41 3.71 15.65
C ARG A 210 9.88 3.51 15.93
N GLU A 211 10.69 3.68 14.90
CA GLU A 211 12.14 3.63 15.02
C GLU A 211 12.65 5.07 15.09
N ASP A 212 13.42 5.35 16.14
CA ASP A 212 14.15 6.60 16.24
C ASP A 212 15.34 6.52 15.28
N THR A 213 15.62 7.60 14.56
CA THR A 213 16.79 7.62 13.69
C THR A 213 17.95 8.33 14.38
N HIS A 214 19.06 7.62 14.54
CA HIS A 214 20.32 8.17 15.01
C HIS A 214 21.12 8.73 13.84
N VAL A 215 21.56 9.98 13.95
CA VAL A 215 22.30 10.69 12.92
C VAL A 215 23.59 11.27 13.47
N ALA A 216 24.69 11.13 12.73
CA ALA A 216 25.98 11.70 13.08
C ALA A 216 26.77 12.06 11.81
N LEU A 217 27.87 12.79 11.95
CA LEU A 217 28.83 13.02 10.88
C LEU A 217 30.04 12.10 11.01
N GLY A 218 30.55 11.64 9.87
CA GLY A 218 31.77 10.86 9.74
C GLY A 218 32.72 11.45 8.72
N TYR A 219 33.99 11.07 8.80
CA TYR A 219 35.03 11.50 7.87
C TYR A 219 35.79 10.31 7.28
N GLY A 220 35.75 10.18 5.96
CA GLY A 220 36.54 9.20 5.23
C GLY A 220 38.01 9.60 5.25
N THR A 221 38.83 8.88 6.02
CA THR A 221 40.23 9.27 6.27
C THR A 221 41.11 9.20 5.02
N LYS A 222 40.83 8.28 4.09
CA LYS A 222 41.55 8.16 2.81
C LYS A 222 40.99 9.09 1.73
N THR A 223 39.66 9.15 1.60
CA THR A 223 38.96 9.93 0.56
C THR A 223 38.86 11.42 0.92
N LYS A 224 39.10 11.76 2.19
CA LYS A 224 38.92 13.10 2.75
C LYS A 224 37.50 13.64 2.63
N THR A 225 36.51 12.77 2.49
CA THR A 225 35.11 13.17 2.27
C THR A 225 34.33 13.12 3.59
N PRO A 226 33.47 14.12 3.89
CA PRO A 226 32.48 14.00 4.96
C PRO A 226 31.30 13.11 4.54
N TYR A 227 30.74 12.38 5.50
CA TYR A 227 29.57 11.52 5.33
C TYR A 227 28.54 11.79 6.42
N MET A 228 27.26 11.69 6.08
CA MET A 228 26.19 11.49 7.05
C MET A 228 26.15 10.01 7.43
N LEU A 229 26.13 9.73 8.72
CA LEU A 229 25.96 8.40 9.30
C LEU A 229 24.53 8.31 9.83
N MET A 230 23.80 7.28 9.44
CA MET A 230 22.40 7.10 9.84
C MET A 230 22.13 5.66 10.26
N SER A 231 21.33 5.47 11.31
CA SER A 231 21.00 4.17 11.88
C SER A 231 19.64 4.21 12.58
N ASP A 232 18.82 3.19 12.36
CA ASP A 232 17.53 3.03 13.05
C ASP A 232 17.65 2.16 14.32
N ASP A 233 18.71 1.35 14.43
CA ASP A 233 18.98 0.49 15.61
C ASP A 233 20.03 1.09 16.57
N GLY A 234 20.73 2.13 16.14
CA GLY A 234 21.83 2.78 16.87
C GLY A 234 23.08 1.91 16.99
N ILE A 235 23.15 0.80 16.25
CA ILE A 235 24.24 -0.19 16.27
C ILE A 235 24.95 -0.18 14.92
N HIS A 236 24.21 -0.28 13.82
CA HIS A 236 24.76 -0.35 12.46
C HIS A 236 24.42 0.93 11.70
N TYR A 237 25.46 1.66 11.30
CA TYR A 237 25.33 2.92 10.60
C TYR A 237 25.60 2.75 9.10
N GLY A 238 24.59 3.11 8.31
CA GLY A 238 24.77 3.40 6.89
C GLY A 238 25.55 4.68 6.69
N GLN A 239 26.32 4.76 5.61
CA GLN A 239 27.09 5.95 5.22
C GLN A 239 26.48 6.59 3.96
N TYR A 240 26.23 7.90 4.02
CA TYR A 240 25.62 8.65 2.93
C TYR A 240 26.50 9.86 2.61
N SER A 241 26.94 9.97 1.36
CA SER A 241 27.71 11.13 0.91
C SER A 241 26.87 12.39 1.04
N LEU A 242 27.50 13.46 1.51
CA LEU A 242 26.89 14.79 1.52
C LEU A 242 26.82 15.30 0.07
N ASN A 243 25.62 15.57 -0.42
CA ASN A 243 25.38 16.01 -1.80
C ASN A 243 25.74 17.49 -1.99
N ASP A 244 27.04 17.78 -1.91
CA ASP A 244 27.62 19.11 -2.07
C ASP A 244 28.92 19.00 -2.88
N GLY A 245 28.98 19.69 -4.03
CA GLY A 245 30.09 19.56 -4.97
C GLY A 245 31.46 19.86 -4.34
N GLU A 246 31.55 20.82 -3.41
CA GLU A 246 32.82 21.15 -2.75
C GLU A 246 33.26 20.08 -1.75
N LEU A 247 32.31 19.39 -1.12
CA LEU A 247 32.60 18.35 -0.14
C LEU A 247 32.95 17.02 -0.81
N LEU A 248 32.36 16.73 -1.98
CA LEU A 248 32.56 15.48 -2.72
C LEU A 248 34.00 15.32 -3.24
N ASP A 249 34.67 16.42 -3.58
CA ASP A 249 36.07 16.42 -4.03
C ASP A 249 37.08 16.16 -2.89
N GLY A 250 36.59 16.06 -1.65
CA GLY A 250 37.38 15.89 -0.44
C GLY A 250 37.90 17.22 0.11
N VAL A 251 38.00 17.29 1.44
CA VAL A 251 38.32 18.51 2.18
C VAL A 251 39.39 18.24 3.23
N ASP A 252 40.24 19.22 3.48
CA ASP A 252 41.26 19.14 4.52
C ASP A 252 40.77 19.76 5.83
N ASN A 253 41.33 19.32 6.96
CA ASN A 253 41.11 19.91 8.28
C ASN A 253 39.63 20.06 8.69
N LEU A 254 38.79 19.09 8.30
CA LEU A 254 37.37 19.08 8.66
C LEU A 254 37.18 19.06 10.17
N ASN A 255 36.45 20.06 10.66
CA ASN A 255 35.95 20.17 12.02
C ASN A 255 34.43 20.30 12.01
N VAL A 256 33.78 19.68 12.99
CA VAL A 256 32.33 19.65 13.14
C VAL A 256 31.96 20.21 14.49
N ARG A 257 31.03 21.16 14.52
CA ARG A 257 30.44 21.72 15.73
C ARG A 257 28.93 21.52 15.70
N THR A 258 28.38 20.97 16.77
CA THR A 258 26.92 20.94 16.98
C THR A 258 26.41 22.35 17.29
N LEU A 259 25.25 22.69 16.75
CA LEU A 259 24.68 24.03 16.89
C LEU A 259 23.59 24.13 17.97
N LEU A 260 22.98 23.02 18.39
CA LEU A 260 21.85 22.99 19.31
C LEU A 260 21.91 21.76 20.24
N GLU A 261 21.18 21.78 21.35
CA GLU A 261 21.07 20.63 22.27
C GLU A 261 19.87 19.72 21.97
N GLY A 262 18.90 20.24 21.21
CA GLY A 262 17.66 19.57 20.81
C GLY A 262 16.50 20.56 20.60
N GLY A 263 15.39 20.07 20.05
CA GLY A 263 14.19 20.87 19.81
C GLY A 263 13.16 20.17 18.94
N THR A 264 11.93 20.67 18.96
CA THR A 264 10.86 20.27 18.03
C THR A 264 11.08 20.93 16.68
N LEU A 265 10.78 20.22 15.60
CA LEU A 265 10.92 20.72 14.24
C LEU A 265 9.57 21.26 13.74
N GLU A 266 9.51 22.57 13.56
CA GLU A 266 8.35 23.20 12.92
C GLU A 266 8.31 22.88 11.42
N PRO A 267 7.10 22.77 10.82
CA PRO A 267 6.96 22.48 9.40
C PRO A 267 7.69 23.47 8.50
N LEU A 268 8.52 22.92 7.60
CA LEU A 268 9.28 23.62 6.56
C LEU A 268 10.31 24.64 7.06
N GLU A 269 10.47 24.80 8.38
CA GLU A 269 11.48 25.67 8.97
C GLU A 269 12.84 24.95 9.06
N PRO A 270 13.92 25.52 8.49
CA PRO A 270 15.26 24.98 8.65
C PRO A 270 15.72 25.01 10.11
N PHE A 271 16.13 23.84 10.61
CA PHE A 271 16.70 23.62 11.92
C PHE A 271 18.20 23.29 11.78
N PRO A 272 19.12 24.19 12.19
CA PRO A 272 20.55 23.98 12.00
C PRO A 272 21.09 22.93 12.97
N LEU A 273 21.69 21.86 12.43
CA LEU A 273 22.28 20.77 13.24
C LEU A 273 23.77 20.97 13.49
N TYR A 274 24.50 21.25 12.42
CA TYR A 274 25.96 21.23 12.41
C TYR A 274 26.55 22.43 11.68
N GLU A 275 27.67 22.92 12.17
CA GLU A 275 28.58 23.79 11.44
C GLU A 275 29.84 23.01 11.09
N LEU A 276 30.17 23.00 9.81
CA LEU A 276 31.34 22.37 9.24
C LEU A 276 32.34 23.46 8.92
N THR A 277 33.54 23.31 9.44
CA THR A 277 34.68 24.17 9.09
C THR A 277 35.74 23.30 8.45
N TYR A 278 36.19 23.64 7.26
CA TYR A 278 37.18 22.86 6.52
C TYR A 278 38.03 23.76 5.63
N GLU A 279 39.09 23.20 5.06
CA GLU A 279 39.92 23.84 4.06
C GLU A 279 39.67 23.20 2.68
N SER A 280 39.38 24.04 1.69
CA SER A 280 39.27 23.64 0.28
C SER A 280 40.08 24.61 -0.56
N ASN A 281 40.95 24.10 -1.43
CA ASN A 281 41.85 24.89 -2.26
C ASN A 281 42.68 25.95 -1.47
N GLY A 282 43.07 25.61 -0.24
CA GLY A 282 43.83 26.49 0.65
C GLY A 282 43.03 27.64 1.28
N GLN A 283 41.70 27.67 1.10
CA GLN A 283 40.80 28.61 1.73
C GLN A 283 39.98 27.93 2.81
N LYS A 284 39.80 28.63 3.93
CA LYS A 284 38.94 28.18 5.02
C LYS A 284 37.48 28.45 4.65
N MET A 285 36.68 27.40 4.62
CA MET A 285 35.27 27.41 4.30
C MET A 285 34.44 27.08 5.54
N THR A 286 33.20 27.55 5.55
CA THR A 286 32.23 27.21 6.58
C THR A 286 30.89 26.93 5.92
N LYS A 287 30.28 25.79 6.28
CA LYS A 287 28.93 25.42 5.82
C LYS A 287 28.08 24.94 7.00
N THR A 288 26.80 25.23 6.94
CA THR A 288 25.81 24.73 7.90
C THR A 288 25.08 23.55 7.29
N ILE A 289 24.93 22.46 8.05
CA ILE A 289 23.95 21.42 7.74
C ILE A 289 22.72 21.67 8.59
N SER A 290 21.59 21.76 7.92
CA SER A 290 20.28 21.91 8.55
C SER A 290 19.39 20.75 8.16
N ILE A 291 18.39 20.49 8.99
CA ILE A 291 17.27 19.64 8.62
C ILE A 291 15.99 20.46 8.59
N ARG A 292 14.95 19.96 7.95
CA ARG A 292 13.59 20.49 8.13
C ARG A 292 12.59 19.36 8.09
N PHE A 293 11.49 19.55 8.80
CA PHE A 293 10.33 18.67 8.72
C PHE A 293 9.47 19.08 7.53
N LYS A 294 9.16 18.15 6.63
CA LYS A 294 8.19 18.33 5.56
C LYS A 294 6.99 17.41 5.82
N PRO A 295 5.83 17.98 6.19
CA PRO A 295 4.60 17.21 6.32
C PRO A 295 4.24 16.51 5.00
N ASN A 296 3.68 15.31 5.10
CA ASN A 296 3.09 14.62 3.95
C ASN A 296 1.57 14.88 3.96
N PRO A 297 1.05 15.72 3.04
CA PRO A 297 -0.39 15.98 2.99
C PRO A 297 -1.15 14.70 2.64
N PHE A 298 -2.38 14.61 3.12
CA PHE A 298 -3.27 13.52 2.73
C PHE A 298 -3.74 13.67 1.28
N ILE A 299 -4.13 12.54 0.70
CA ILE A 299 -4.74 12.47 -0.62
C ILE A 299 -6.22 12.84 -0.49
N THR A 300 -6.62 13.86 -1.24
CA THR A 300 -7.93 14.52 -1.08
C THR A 300 -8.82 14.36 -2.30
N GLU A 301 -8.23 13.94 -3.43
CA GLU A 301 -8.95 13.58 -4.64
C GLU A 301 -9.09 12.04 -4.73
N PRO A 302 -10.26 11.52 -5.13
CA PRO A 302 -10.39 10.12 -5.51
C PRO A 302 -9.49 9.86 -6.72
N THR A 303 -8.47 9.03 -6.59
CA THR A 303 -7.63 8.65 -7.73
C THR A 303 -8.31 7.49 -8.45
N ASP A 304 -8.90 7.78 -9.61
CA ASP A 304 -9.57 6.81 -10.49
C ASP A 304 -8.56 5.84 -11.18
N THR A 305 -7.27 6.03 -10.92
CA THR A 305 -6.12 5.27 -11.48
C THR A 305 -5.66 4.09 -10.61
N ASP A 306 -6.29 3.83 -9.47
CA ASP A 306 -5.81 2.89 -8.45
C ASP A 306 -6.01 1.40 -8.77
N ALA A 307 -6.71 1.08 -9.85
CA ALA A 307 -7.22 -0.26 -10.08
C ALA A 307 -6.50 -0.97 -11.22
N VAL A 308 -5.41 -1.65 -10.89
CA VAL A 308 -4.92 -2.76 -11.72
C VAL A 308 -6.10 -3.70 -11.99
N SER A 309 -6.43 -3.85 -13.27
CA SER A 309 -7.61 -4.57 -13.74
C SER A 309 -7.15 -5.80 -14.51
N ILE A 310 -7.43 -6.97 -13.94
CA ILE A 310 -6.90 -8.23 -14.45
C ILE A 310 -7.98 -9.30 -14.43
N GLY A 311 -8.06 -10.07 -15.51
CA GLY A 311 -8.93 -11.23 -15.64
C GLY A 311 -8.11 -12.50 -15.75
N TYR A 312 -8.49 -13.55 -15.05
CA TYR A 312 -7.76 -14.82 -15.05
C TYR A 312 -8.70 -15.99 -15.21
N VAL A 313 -8.31 -16.93 -16.07
CA VAL A 313 -8.84 -18.30 -16.01
C VAL A 313 -7.87 -19.16 -15.22
N HIS A 314 -8.38 -20.02 -14.34
CA HIS A 314 -7.55 -20.88 -13.50
C HIS A 314 -8.21 -22.25 -13.25
N LYS A 315 -7.38 -23.25 -12.96
CA LYS A 315 -7.81 -24.65 -12.81
C LYS A 315 -8.36 -24.99 -11.43
N TYR A 316 -7.90 -24.28 -10.39
CA TYR A 316 -8.22 -24.56 -8.98
C TYR A 316 -8.81 -23.32 -8.33
N PRO A 317 -9.72 -23.44 -7.36
CA PRO A 317 -10.26 -22.29 -6.64
C PRO A 317 -9.16 -21.36 -6.14
N TYR A 318 -9.41 -20.06 -6.22
CA TYR A 318 -8.43 -19.06 -5.76
C TYR A 318 -8.16 -19.19 -4.26
N HIS A 319 -6.90 -18.96 -3.87
CA HIS A 319 -6.49 -18.83 -2.47
C HIS A 319 -5.47 -17.68 -2.33
N PRO A 320 -5.63 -16.77 -1.35
CA PRO A 320 -4.86 -15.52 -1.28
C PRO A 320 -3.36 -15.71 -1.01
N SER A 321 -2.99 -16.86 -0.42
CA SER A 321 -1.61 -17.22 -0.11
C SER A 321 -0.93 -18.12 -1.15
N VAL A 322 -1.63 -18.49 -2.24
CA VAL A 322 -1.10 -19.39 -3.27
C VAL A 322 -0.96 -18.62 -4.58
N PRO A 323 0.26 -18.43 -5.10
CA PRO A 323 0.42 -17.81 -6.40
C PRO A 323 -0.05 -18.77 -7.50
N PHE A 324 -0.63 -18.21 -8.55
CA PHE A 324 -1.05 -18.95 -9.74
C PHE A 324 -0.16 -18.57 -10.91
N TYR A 325 0.48 -19.56 -11.51
CA TYR A 325 1.35 -19.37 -12.67
C TYR A 325 0.87 -20.21 -13.84
N TYR A 326 1.30 -19.84 -15.05
CA TYR A 326 1.17 -20.73 -16.20
C TYR A 326 1.87 -22.08 -15.90
N PRO A 327 1.27 -23.24 -16.22
CA PRO A 327 0.04 -23.44 -17.01
C PRO A 327 -1.25 -23.61 -16.17
N ASP A 328 -1.25 -23.29 -14.89
CA ASP A 328 -2.43 -23.46 -14.01
C ASP A 328 -3.34 -22.23 -13.97
N ALA A 329 -2.83 -21.08 -14.43
CA ALA A 329 -3.62 -19.90 -14.74
C ALA A 329 -3.11 -19.17 -15.98
N VAL A 330 -4.02 -18.45 -16.65
CA VAL A 330 -3.72 -17.54 -17.75
C VAL A 330 -4.37 -16.19 -17.45
N SER A 331 -3.58 -15.11 -17.49
CA SER A 331 -4.01 -13.75 -17.19
C SER A 331 -4.21 -12.91 -18.45
N ILE A 332 -5.09 -11.91 -18.36
CA ILE A 332 -5.24 -10.84 -19.36
C ILE A 332 -5.39 -9.48 -18.67
N GLU A 333 -4.82 -8.46 -19.28
CA GLU A 333 -4.80 -7.08 -18.76
C GLU A 333 -5.15 -6.07 -19.86
N GLY A 334 -5.38 -4.81 -19.47
CA GLY A 334 -5.62 -3.70 -20.39
C GLY A 334 -6.80 -3.95 -21.34
N GLN A 335 -6.58 -3.80 -22.65
CA GLN A 335 -7.62 -4.02 -23.66
C GLN A 335 -8.19 -5.46 -23.65
N GLY A 336 -7.39 -6.45 -23.22
CA GLY A 336 -7.88 -7.82 -23.07
C GLY A 336 -8.96 -7.92 -21.99
N TYR A 337 -8.74 -7.25 -20.86
CA TYR A 337 -9.68 -7.18 -19.75
C TYR A 337 -11.00 -6.49 -20.13
N GLU A 338 -10.92 -5.36 -20.84
CA GLU A 338 -12.11 -4.63 -21.33
C GLU A 338 -12.95 -5.54 -22.22
N ARG A 339 -12.31 -6.21 -23.20
CA ARG A 339 -12.98 -7.16 -24.10
C ARG A 339 -13.60 -8.36 -23.36
N LEU A 340 -12.96 -8.85 -22.30
CA LEU A 340 -13.52 -9.92 -21.47
C LEU A 340 -14.77 -9.44 -20.73
N THR A 341 -14.72 -8.25 -20.14
CA THR A 341 -15.85 -7.66 -19.42
C THR A 341 -17.05 -7.47 -20.34
N GLU A 342 -16.83 -6.88 -21.53
CA GLU A 342 -17.86 -6.76 -22.57
C GLU A 342 -18.44 -8.12 -22.98
N ALA A 343 -17.60 -9.14 -23.12
CA ALA A 343 -18.04 -10.49 -23.48
C ALA A 343 -18.95 -11.11 -22.39
N LEU A 344 -18.61 -10.92 -21.11
CA LEU A 344 -19.40 -11.40 -19.97
C LEU A 344 -20.76 -10.69 -19.88
N GLU A 345 -20.79 -9.37 -20.13
CA GLU A 345 -22.02 -8.57 -20.14
C GLU A 345 -23.01 -9.01 -21.21
N THR A 346 -22.57 -9.73 -22.25
CA THR A 346 -23.50 -10.37 -23.21
C THR A 346 -24.25 -11.58 -22.65
N GLY A 347 -23.97 -11.97 -21.41
CA GLY A 347 -24.55 -13.12 -20.72
C GLY A 347 -26.06 -12.98 -20.54
N THR A 348 -26.77 -14.07 -20.78
CA THR A 348 -28.22 -14.18 -20.50
C THR A 348 -28.47 -15.22 -19.42
N PRO A 349 -29.41 -14.99 -18.49
CA PRO A 349 -29.72 -15.96 -17.44
C PRO A 349 -30.02 -17.35 -18.02
N SER A 350 -29.44 -18.38 -17.42
CA SER A 350 -29.51 -19.76 -17.89
C SER A 350 -29.67 -20.71 -16.71
N THR A 351 -30.51 -21.74 -16.86
CA THR A 351 -30.61 -22.86 -15.93
C THR A 351 -29.82 -24.09 -16.40
N LYS A 352 -29.04 -23.94 -17.49
CA LYS A 352 -28.26 -25.01 -18.10
C LYS A 352 -26.79 -24.85 -17.76
N ASN A 353 -26.15 -25.95 -17.38
CA ASN A 353 -24.71 -26.10 -17.22
C ASN A 353 -24.08 -26.77 -18.45
N GLY A 354 -22.82 -26.44 -18.71
CA GLY A 354 -21.94 -27.22 -19.60
C GLY A 354 -21.24 -28.36 -18.86
N GLU A 355 -20.23 -28.93 -19.52
CA GLU A 355 -19.25 -29.84 -18.94
C GLU A 355 -18.06 -29.03 -18.39
N ALA A 356 -17.40 -29.54 -17.34
CA ALA A 356 -16.20 -28.90 -16.81
C ALA A 356 -15.06 -28.99 -17.84
N GLY A 357 -14.39 -27.86 -18.08
CA GLY A 357 -13.16 -27.80 -18.87
C GLY A 357 -11.91 -27.92 -17.99
N GLU A 358 -10.73 -27.77 -18.60
CA GLU A 358 -9.46 -27.75 -17.83
C GLU A 358 -9.40 -26.53 -16.89
N TYR A 359 -9.76 -25.35 -17.40
CA TYR A 359 -9.86 -24.12 -16.61
C TYR A 359 -11.32 -23.92 -16.18
N MET A 360 -11.57 -24.21 -14.91
CA MET A 360 -12.93 -24.27 -14.33
C MET A 360 -13.37 -22.99 -13.66
N TYR A 361 -12.49 -21.98 -13.55
CA TYR A 361 -12.80 -20.77 -12.83
C TYR A 361 -12.32 -19.53 -13.58
N LEU A 362 -13.06 -18.44 -13.41
CA LEU A 362 -12.68 -17.10 -13.84
C LEU A 362 -12.67 -16.17 -12.63
N THR A 363 -11.58 -15.44 -12.41
CA THR A 363 -11.52 -14.35 -11.44
C THR A 363 -11.33 -13.04 -12.19
N LEU A 364 -12.16 -12.05 -11.89
CA LEU A 364 -11.96 -10.66 -12.30
C LEU A 364 -11.50 -9.85 -11.10
N LEU A 365 -10.48 -9.02 -11.29
CA LEU A 365 -10.00 -8.06 -10.31
C LEU A 365 -10.09 -6.65 -10.89
N LYS A 366 -10.42 -5.70 -10.02
CA LYS A 366 -10.39 -4.26 -10.30
C LYS A 366 -9.95 -3.55 -9.02
N GLY A 367 -8.63 -3.33 -8.89
CA GLY A 367 -8.02 -2.80 -7.67
C GLY A 367 -8.28 -3.71 -6.47
N ASN A 368 -8.91 -3.15 -5.43
CA ASN A 368 -9.25 -3.87 -4.19
C ASN A 368 -10.47 -4.80 -4.31
N ARG A 369 -11.22 -4.70 -5.42
CA ARG A 369 -12.46 -5.43 -5.65
C ARG A 369 -12.28 -6.54 -6.68
N GLY A 370 -13.22 -7.47 -6.69
CA GLY A 370 -13.21 -8.57 -7.65
C GLY A 370 -14.55 -9.29 -7.76
N GLN A 371 -14.54 -10.35 -8.56
CA GLN A 371 -15.65 -11.27 -8.76
C GLN A 371 -15.11 -12.64 -9.19
N GLN A 372 -15.81 -13.72 -8.81
CA GLN A 372 -15.41 -15.08 -9.16
C GLN A 372 -16.56 -15.83 -9.83
N PHE A 373 -16.22 -16.59 -10.86
CA PHE A 373 -17.15 -17.43 -11.59
C PHE A 373 -16.62 -18.85 -11.70
N GLU A 374 -17.53 -19.82 -11.64
CA GLU A 374 -17.32 -21.16 -12.18
C GLU A 374 -17.60 -21.15 -13.69
N LEU A 375 -16.72 -21.79 -14.45
CA LEU A 375 -16.79 -21.93 -15.90
C LEU A 375 -17.23 -23.35 -16.27
N SER A 376 -18.15 -23.43 -17.23
CA SER A 376 -18.45 -24.70 -17.90
C SER A 376 -18.69 -24.49 -19.38
N TYR A 377 -18.46 -25.53 -20.17
CA TYR A 377 -18.39 -25.45 -21.62
C TYR A 377 -19.30 -26.50 -22.26
N HIS A 378 -19.96 -26.16 -23.35
CA HIS A 378 -20.68 -27.15 -24.15
C HIS A 378 -20.20 -27.12 -25.60
N LYS A 379 -19.39 -28.12 -25.96
CA LYS A 379 -18.84 -28.27 -27.32
C LYS A 379 -19.96 -28.68 -28.29
N ARG A 380 -20.17 -27.87 -29.33
CA ARG A 380 -21.03 -28.17 -30.49
C ARG A 380 -20.14 -28.39 -31.71
N SER A 381 -20.71 -28.92 -32.79
CA SER A 381 -19.96 -29.34 -33.99
C SER A 381 -19.04 -28.26 -34.62
N GLN A 382 -19.29 -26.97 -34.38
CA GLN A 382 -18.47 -25.86 -34.92
C GLN A 382 -18.25 -24.70 -33.92
N LYS A 383 -18.76 -24.80 -32.70
CA LYS A 383 -18.76 -23.70 -31.71
C LYS A 383 -18.72 -24.27 -30.30
N VAL A 384 -18.25 -23.50 -29.34
CA VAL A 384 -18.38 -23.86 -27.93
C VAL A 384 -19.26 -22.81 -27.26
N ASP A 385 -20.26 -23.26 -26.51
CA ASP A 385 -20.99 -22.38 -25.61
C ASP A 385 -20.18 -22.25 -24.31
N VAL A 386 -20.06 -21.03 -23.79
CA VAL A 386 -19.45 -20.74 -22.49
C VAL A 386 -20.55 -20.36 -21.51
N PHE A 387 -20.56 -21.01 -20.36
CA PHE A 387 -21.44 -20.71 -19.23
C PHE A 387 -20.60 -20.22 -18.06
N VAL A 388 -21.05 -19.15 -17.43
CA VAL A 388 -20.42 -18.57 -16.25
C VAL A 388 -21.44 -18.59 -15.11
N LYS A 389 -21.02 -19.05 -13.94
CA LYS A 389 -21.84 -19.08 -12.74
C LYS A 389 -21.15 -18.27 -11.65
N ASP A 390 -21.78 -17.19 -11.21
CA ASP A 390 -21.26 -16.34 -10.15
C ASP A 390 -21.20 -17.13 -8.84
N MET A 391 -20.02 -17.18 -8.22
CA MET A 391 -19.77 -17.99 -7.03
C MET A 391 -20.38 -17.41 -5.75
N ASN A 392 -20.69 -16.12 -5.72
CA ASN A 392 -21.25 -15.44 -4.55
C ASN A 392 -22.79 -15.50 -4.53
N THR A 393 -23.42 -15.43 -5.71
CA THR A 393 -24.87 -15.36 -5.85
C THR A 393 -25.51 -16.65 -6.38
N ASP A 394 -24.69 -17.60 -6.85
CA ASP A 394 -25.11 -18.80 -7.60
C ASP A 394 -25.88 -18.50 -8.91
N GLU A 395 -25.88 -17.24 -9.35
CA GLU A 395 -26.52 -16.82 -10.59
C GLU A 395 -25.76 -17.36 -11.79
N GLN A 396 -26.48 -17.92 -12.76
CA GLN A 396 -25.88 -18.55 -13.92
C GLN A 396 -26.27 -17.85 -15.22
N PHE A 397 -25.26 -17.63 -16.07
CA PHE A 397 -25.38 -16.97 -17.35
C PHE A 397 -24.77 -17.82 -18.46
N LYS A 398 -25.41 -17.77 -19.63
CA LYS A 398 -24.84 -18.26 -20.88
C LYS A 398 -24.37 -17.07 -21.71
N LEU A 399 -23.10 -17.06 -22.10
CA LEU A 399 -22.58 -16.01 -22.99
C LEU A 399 -23.23 -16.08 -24.37
N SER A 400 -23.35 -14.93 -25.02
CA SER A 400 -23.76 -14.86 -26.43
C SER A 400 -22.74 -15.58 -27.33
N SER A 401 -23.11 -15.85 -28.58
CA SER A 401 -22.15 -16.45 -29.53
C SER A 401 -20.93 -15.58 -29.80
N GLU A 402 -21.07 -14.24 -29.77
CA GLU A 402 -19.93 -13.34 -29.94
C GLU A 402 -19.11 -13.26 -28.64
N GLY A 403 -19.76 -13.18 -27.47
CA GLY A 403 -19.08 -13.21 -26.18
C GLY A 403 -18.26 -14.48 -25.97
N ALA A 404 -18.81 -15.66 -26.31
CA ALA A 404 -18.08 -16.91 -26.29
C ALA A 404 -16.87 -16.91 -27.24
N LYS A 405 -17.00 -16.33 -28.44
CA LYS A 405 -15.90 -16.20 -29.39
C LYS A 405 -14.77 -15.31 -28.85
N ILE A 406 -15.10 -14.15 -28.27
CA ILE A 406 -14.13 -13.27 -27.63
C ILE A 406 -13.44 -13.99 -26.47
N PHE A 407 -14.19 -14.71 -25.64
CA PHE A 407 -13.64 -15.50 -24.54
C PHE A 407 -12.60 -16.51 -25.02
N HIS A 408 -12.89 -17.25 -26.12
CA HIS A 408 -11.92 -18.18 -26.71
C HIS A 408 -10.69 -17.50 -27.32
N GLU A 409 -10.85 -16.32 -27.93
CA GLU A 409 -9.72 -15.56 -28.47
C GLU A 409 -8.76 -15.10 -27.34
N LEU A 410 -9.32 -14.75 -26.18
CA LEU A 410 -8.54 -14.32 -25.01
C LEU A 410 -7.93 -15.51 -24.27
N PHE A 411 -8.64 -16.64 -24.20
CA PHE A 411 -8.23 -17.84 -23.47
C PHE A 411 -8.31 -19.11 -24.34
N PRO A 412 -7.44 -19.26 -25.34
CA PRO A 412 -7.50 -20.41 -26.26
C PRO A 412 -7.31 -21.75 -25.52
N SER A 413 -6.41 -21.79 -24.55
CA SER A 413 -6.11 -22.99 -23.75
C SER A 413 -7.21 -23.39 -22.76
N ALA A 414 -8.21 -22.53 -22.51
CA ALA A 414 -9.27 -22.83 -21.55
C ALA A 414 -10.27 -23.89 -22.03
N VAL A 415 -10.29 -24.17 -23.33
CA VAL A 415 -11.41 -24.86 -24.00
C VAL A 415 -10.97 -26.05 -24.87
N GLU A 416 -9.67 -26.21 -25.10
CA GLU A 416 -9.09 -27.42 -25.68
C GLU A 416 -9.40 -28.64 -24.79
#